data_AF-A0AAD4SIR2-F1
#
_entry.id   AF-A0AAD4SIR2-F1
#
_cell.length_a   1.000
_cell.length_b   1.000
_cell.length_c   1.000
_cell.angle_alpha   90.00
_cell.angle_beta   90.00
_cell.angle_gamma   90.00
#
_symmetry.space_group_name_H-M   'P 1'
#
loop_
_entity.id
_entity.type
_entity.pdbx_description
1 polymer ?
#
loop_
_entity_poly.entity_id
_entity_poly.type
_entity_poly.pdbx_seq_one_letter_code
_entity_poly.pdbx_strand_id
1 'polypeptide(L)'
;RYGKKCIERLHMQRVRLEEQSLWARIVFASPTTVGKILGGETKARFIINGKHVWARIFVDRDEQGCCINRSGDMRASSTGDQE
;
A
#
# COMPACT_ATOMS: atom_id res chain seq x y z
N ARG A 1 -12.31 -0.80 12.97
CA ARG A 1 -12.04 0.42 13.76
C ARG A 1 -10.54 0.72 13.66
N TYR A 2 -10.13 1.72 12.88
CA TYR A 2 -8.71 2.10 12.79
C TYR A 2 -8.36 2.92 14.03
N GLY A 3 -7.34 2.51 14.78
CA GLY A 3 -6.86 3.25 15.96
C GLY A 3 -6.38 4.65 15.55
N LYS A 4 -6.52 5.64 16.45
CA LYS A 4 -6.31 7.08 16.26
C LYS A 4 -4.93 7.54 15.70
N LYS A 5 -4.05 6.64 15.25
CA LYS A 5 -2.67 6.91 14.80
C LYS A 5 -2.24 6.07 13.59
N CYS A 6 -3.12 5.86 12.61
CA CYS A 6 -2.74 5.08 11.42
C CYS A 6 -2.14 5.91 10.28
N ILE A 7 -2.32 7.23 10.28
CA ILE A 7 -1.79 8.14 9.24
C ILE A 7 -0.59 8.89 9.81
N GLU A 8 0.54 8.82 9.09
CA GLU A 8 1.75 9.56 9.44
C GLU A 8 1.82 10.90 8.69
N ARG A 9 1.53 10.90 7.39
CA ARG A 9 1.64 12.08 6.53
C ARG A 9 0.54 12.08 5.48
N LEU A 10 0.09 13.28 5.14
CA LEU A 10 -0.83 13.54 4.04
C LEU A 10 -0.21 14.59 3.13
N HIS A 11 0.00 14.23 1.88
CA HIS A 11 0.48 15.11 0.83
C HIS A 11 -0.63 15.28 -0.20
N MET A 12 -1.00 16.51 -0.52
CA MET A 12 -1.92 16.81 -1.60
C MET A 12 -1.16 17.47 -2.75
N GLN A 13 -1.66 17.30 -3.98
CA GLN A 13 -1.14 18.06 -5.11
C GLN A 13 -1.23 19.56 -4.81
N ARG A 14 -0.12 20.28 -4.98
CA ARG A 14 -0.10 21.73 -4.91
C ARG A 14 -0.85 22.30 -6.11
N VAL A 15 -1.83 23.14 -5.84
CA VAL A 15 -2.72 23.76 -6.84
C VAL A 15 -2.84 25.26 -6.59
N ARG A 16 -3.28 26.01 -7.60
CA ARG A 16 -3.61 27.43 -7.43
C ARG A 16 -4.89 27.57 -6.60
N LEU A 17 -5.16 28.78 -6.09
CA LEU A 17 -6.27 29.04 -5.14
C LEU A 17 -7.66 28.63 -5.66
N GLU A 18 -7.81 28.52 -6.98
CA GLU A 18 -9.07 28.21 -7.67
C GLU A 18 -9.11 26.81 -8.29
N GLU A 19 -8.03 26.05 -8.17
CA GLU A 19 -7.88 24.73 -8.79
C GLU A 19 -8.09 23.60 -7.78
N GLN A 20 -8.64 22.48 -8.23
CA GLN A 20 -8.84 21.28 -7.40
C GLN A 20 -7.63 20.34 -7.52
N SER A 21 -7.13 19.84 -6.39
CA SER A 21 -6.10 18.80 -6.37
C SER A 21 -6.62 17.53 -7.05
N LEU A 22 -5.91 17.05 -8.07
CA LEU A 22 -6.26 15.84 -8.83
C LEU A 22 -5.80 14.56 -8.13
N TRP A 23 -4.81 14.66 -7.24
CA TRP A 23 -4.28 13.52 -6.50
C TRP A 23 -3.81 13.90 -5.09
N ALA A 24 -3.72 12.88 -4.25
CA ALA A 24 -3.13 12.94 -2.92
C ALA A 24 -2.34 11.65 -2.64
N ARG A 25 -1.31 11.77 -1.80
CA ARG A 25 -0.52 10.65 -1.27
C ARG A 25 -0.67 10.63 0.24
N ILE A 26 -1.11 9.49 0.77
CA ILE A 26 -1.26 9.25 2.20
C ILE A 26 -0.20 8.24 2.61
N VAL A 27 0.57 8.56 3.65
CA VAL A 27 1.54 7.65 4.27
C VAL A 27 0.92 7.11 5.55
N PHE A 28 0.82 5.78 5.63
CA PHE A 28 0.26 5.08 6.77
C PHE A 28 1.39 4.45 7.60
N ALA A 29 1.20 4.39 8.92
CA ALA A 29 2.19 3.85 9.86
C ALA A 29 2.36 2.32 9.76
N SER A 30 1.47 1.62 9.05
CA SER A 30 1.54 0.17 8.92
C SER A 30 1.01 -0.30 7.56
N PRO A 31 1.73 -1.19 6.86
CA PRO A 31 1.30 -1.75 5.57
C PRO A 31 0.01 -2.56 5.71
N THR A 32 -0.23 -3.19 6.86
CA THR A 32 -1.49 -3.90 7.15
C THR A 32 -2.70 -2.97 7.10
N THR A 33 -2.53 -1.68 7.42
CA THR A 33 -3.60 -0.69 7.30
C THR A 33 -3.93 -0.43 5.83
N VAL A 34 -2.91 -0.31 4.97
CA VAL A 34 -3.09 -0.13 3.52
C VAL A 34 -3.84 -1.30 2.92
N GLY A 35 -3.41 -2.54 3.26
CA GLY A 35 -4.11 -3.76 2.82
C GLY A 35 -5.57 -3.81 3.27
N LYS A 36 -5.87 -3.41 4.53
CA LYS A 36 -7.25 -3.33 5.04
C LYS A 36 -8.08 -2.26 4.34
N ILE A 37 -7.49 -1.12 3.97
CA ILE A 37 -8.19 -0.04 3.27
C ILE A 37 -8.52 -0.46 1.84
N LEU A 38 -7.57 -1.09 1.15
CA LEU A 38 -7.77 -1.56 -0.23
C LEU A 38 -8.54 -2.88 -0.32
N GLY A 39 -8.89 -3.50 0.82
CA GLY A 39 -9.61 -4.77 0.85
C GLY A 39 -8.77 -5.97 0.37
N GLY A 40 -7.45 -5.88 0.45
CA GLY A 40 -6.52 -6.89 -0.08
C GLY A 40 -6.13 -6.69 -1.55
N GLU A 41 -6.77 -5.76 -2.25
CA GLU A 41 -6.47 -5.45 -3.65
C GLU A 41 -5.33 -4.42 -3.80
N THR A 42 -4.72 -4.36 -4.99
CA THR A 42 -3.69 -3.35 -5.30
C THR A 42 -4.27 -1.99 -5.66
N LYS A 43 -5.55 -1.96 -6.04
CA LYS A 43 -6.29 -0.77 -6.49
C LYS A 43 -7.75 -0.88 -6.06
N ALA A 44 -8.28 0.18 -5.46
CA ALA A 44 -9.67 0.22 -5.02
C ALA A 44 -10.33 1.57 -5.34
N ARG A 45 -11.65 1.54 -5.58
CA ARG A 45 -12.46 2.73 -5.87
C ARG A 45 -13.09 3.23 -4.57
N PHE A 46 -12.94 4.52 -4.30
CA PHE A 46 -13.56 5.20 -3.18
C PHE A 46 -14.44 6.34 -3.68
N ILE A 47 -15.41 6.72 -2.86
CA ILE A 47 -16.22 7.92 -3.07
C ILE A 47 -15.84 8.88 -1.95
N ILE A 48 -15.19 10.00 -2.30
CA ILE A 48 -14.78 11.05 -1.36
C ILE A 48 -15.52 12.32 -1.77
N ASN A 49 -16.33 12.88 -0.87
CA ASN A 49 -17.17 14.06 -1.15
C ASN A 49 -18.00 13.92 -2.43
N GLY A 50 -18.55 12.73 -2.69
CA GLY A 50 -19.33 12.44 -3.90
C GLY A 50 -18.50 12.23 -5.18
N LYS A 51 -17.16 12.38 -5.15
CA LYS A 51 -16.27 12.14 -6.29
C LYS A 51 -15.71 10.73 -6.27
N HIS A 52 -15.68 10.07 -7.42
CA HIS A 52 -15.03 8.77 -7.60
C HIS A 52 -13.51 8.95 -7.69
N VAL A 53 -12.79 8.33 -6.76
CA VAL A 53 -11.33 8.32 -6.76
C VAL A 53 -10.83 6.89 -6.77
N TRP A 54 -9.68 6.68 -7.40
CA TRP A 54 -8.97 5.42 -7.35
C TRP A 54 -7.76 5.56 -6.43
N ALA A 55 -7.67 4.70 -5.41
CA ALA A 55 -6.47 4.58 -4.61
C ALA A 55 -5.69 3.33 -5.04
N ARG A 56 -4.37 3.39 -4.95
CA ARG A 56 -3.45 2.28 -5.22
C ARG A 56 -2.24 2.37 -4.30
N ILE A 57 -1.56 1.25 -4.12
CA ILE A 57 -0.28 1.22 -3.40
C ILE A 57 0.75 2.04 -4.19
N PHE A 58 1.44 2.94 -3.49
CA PHE A 58 2.58 3.66 -4.04
C PHE A 58 3.82 2.77 -3.90
N VAL A 59 4.50 2.50 -5.02
CA VAL A 59 5.76 1.75 -5.05
C VAL A 59 6.82 2.74 -5.48
N ASP A 60 7.77 3.02 -4.59
CA ASP A 60 8.92 3.85 -4.94
C ASP A 60 9.76 3.10 -5.99
N ARG A 61 10.18 3.80 -7.05
CA ARG A 61 10.96 3.16 -8.12
C ARG A 61 12.45 3.14 -7.82
N ASP A 62 12.90 3.90 -6.83
CA ASP A 62 14.32 3.99 -6.47
C ASP A 62 14.73 2.96 -5.39
N GLU A 63 13.77 2.34 -4.69
CA GLU A 63 14.01 1.24 -3.73
C GLU A 63 13.87 -0.16 -4.37
N GLN A 64 13.74 -0.25 -5.70
CA GLN A 64 13.68 -1.52 -6.44
C GLN A 64 15.07 -2.17 -6.55
N GLY A 65 15.70 -2.46 -5.42
CA GLY A 65 16.91 -3.27 -5.32
C GLY A 65 16.67 -4.66 -4.70
N CYS A 66 15.79 -4.80 -3.71
CA CYS A 66 15.56 -6.05 -2.98
C CYS A 66 14.38 -5.76 -2.04
N CYS A 67 13.21 -6.37 -2.00
CA CYS A 67 12.82 -7.74 -2.23
C CYS A 67 11.27 -7.76 -2.23
N ILE A 68 10.64 -8.06 -3.37
CA ILE A 68 9.27 -8.56 -3.36
C ILE A 68 9.25 -9.88 -4.13
N ASN A 69 8.78 -10.92 -3.44
CA ASN A 69 8.55 -12.31 -3.86
C ASN A 69 9.69 -13.32 -3.60
N ARG A 70 9.72 -13.92 -2.39
CA ARG A 70 9.50 -15.37 -2.15
C ARG A 70 9.80 -15.79 -0.70
N SER A 71 8.92 -15.42 0.23
CA SER A 71 8.73 -16.19 1.46
C SER A 71 7.65 -17.24 1.20
N GLY A 72 8.04 -18.29 0.47
CA GLY A 72 7.12 -19.33 0.02
C GLY A 72 7.81 -20.46 -0.72
N ASP A 73 8.92 -20.97 -0.19
CA ASP A 73 9.49 -22.28 -0.55
C ASP A 73 10.16 -22.88 0.72
N MET A 74 9.39 -23.10 1.78
CA MET A 74 9.76 -24.13 2.77
C MET A 74 9.45 -25.48 2.14
N ARG A 75 10.42 -26.05 1.41
CA ARG A 75 10.39 -27.49 1.13
C ARG A 75 10.95 -28.21 2.36
N ALA A 76 10.09 -28.41 3.34
CA ALA A 76 10.29 -29.52 4.26
C ALA A 76 10.03 -30.81 3.48
N SER A 77 11.03 -31.68 3.43
CA SER A 77 10.89 -33.14 3.47
C SER A 77 12.28 -33.75 3.56
N SER A 78 12.57 -34.22 4.76
CA SER A 78 13.68 -35.06 5.16
C SER A 78 13.62 -36.43 4.48
N THR A 79 14.79 -36.94 4.10
CA THR A 79 15.26 -38.34 4.16
C THR A 79 16.76 -38.22 3.80
N GLY A 80 17.73 -38.52 4.67
CA GLY A 80 18.03 -39.86 5.20
C GLY A 80 18.32 -40.78 4.00
N ASP A 81 19.48 -41.37 3.74
CA ASP A 81 20.62 -41.72 4.57
C ASP A 81 21.85 -41.98 3.67
N GLN A 82 23.00 -42.15 4.32
CA GLN A 82 24.28 -42.59 3.78
C GLN A 82 24.21 -44.00 3.16
N GLU A 83 24.91 -44.24 2.05
CA GLU A 83 26.03 -45.20 1.93
C GLU A 83 26.82 -44.94 0.64
#